data_AF-A0A7W8T6H1-F1
#
_entry.id   AF-A0A7W8T6H1-F1
#
_cell.length_a   1.000
_cell.length_b   1.000
_cell.length_c   1.000
_cell.angle_alpha   90.00
_cell.angle_beta   90.00
_cell.angle_gamma   90.00
#
_symmetry.space_group_name_H-M   'P 1'
#
loop_
_entity.id
_entity.type
_entity.pdbx_description
1 polymer ?
#
loop_
_entity_poly.entity_id
_entity_poly.type
_entity_poly.pdbx_seq_one_letter_code
_entity_poly.pdbx_strand_id
1 'polypeptide(L)'
;MIALHRLLLTEAYRFPELISGYYNKAGGLRGMEPLSDYLRSAVADNALQLDDVALATEQFLHLVLGGVRARLLLGATRRRPGASERNRIAREAVRIFLAGCKVL
;
A
#
# COMPACT_ATOMS: atom_id res chain seq x y z
N MET A 1 -5.43 6.84 -11.61
CA MET A 1 -5.04 7.08 -10.20
C MET A 1 -3.94 8.11 -10.01
N ILE A 2 -2.79 8.07 -10.71
CA ILE A 2 -1.69 9.05 -10.47
C ILE A 2 -2.13 10.52 -10.67
N ALA A 3 -2.87 10.84 -11.73
CA ALA A 3 -3.36 12.20 -11.96
C ALA A 3 -4.30 12.69 -10.83
N LEU A 4 -5.22 11.84 -10.36
CA LEU A 4 -6.08 12.16 -9.22
C LEU A 4 -5.27 12.36 -7.94
N HIS A 5 -4.30 11.49 -7.66
CA HIS A 5 -3.44 11.66 -6.48
C HIS A 5 -2.62 12.95 -6.54
N ARG A 6 -2.14 13.37 -7.71
CA ARG A 6 -1.48 14.67 -7.86
C ARG A 6 -2.43 15.82 -7.52
N LEU A 7 -3.64 15.80 -8.06
CA LEU A 7 -4.67 16.81 -7.76
C LEU A 7 -4.95 16.86 -6.25
N LEU A 8 -5.15 15.70 -5.61
CA LEU A 8 -5.37 15.64 -4.17
C LEU A 8 -4.18 16.21 -3.39
N LEU A 9 -2.95 15.85 -3.75
CA LEU A 9 -1.74 16.35 -3.07
C LEU A 9 -1.55 17.86 -3.22
N THR A 10 -1.86 18.43 -4.38
CA THR A 10 -1.67 19.87 -4.63
C THR A 10 -2.79 20.71 -4.04
N GLU A 11 -4.02 20.20 -4.02
CA GLU A 11 -5.20 20.95 -3.58
C GLU A 11 -5.60 20.68 -2.12
N ALA A 12 -5.06 19.64 -1.47
CA ALA A 12 -5.41 19.26 -0.09
C ALA A 12 -5.35 20.42 0.91
N TYR A 13 -4.35 21.28 0.79
CA TYR A 13 -4.18 22.43 1.70
C TYR A 13 -5.28 23.49 1.50
N ARG A 14 -5.73 23.66 0.25
CA ARG A 14 -6.73 24.67 -0.12
C ARG A 14 -8.16 24.17 0.09
N PHE A 15 -8.38 22.87 -0.08
CA PHE A 15 -9.70 22.22 0.02
C PHE A 15 -9.59 20.92 0.85
N PRO A 16 -9.44 21.02 2.19
CA PRO A 16 -9.27 19.86 3.07
C PRO A 16 -10.42 18.83 2.97
N GLU A 17 -11.61 19.28 2.62
CA GLU A 17 -12.80 18.45 2.38
C GLU A 17 -12.64 17.48 1.20
N LEU A 18 -11.75 17.76 0.24
CA LEU A 18 -11.41 16.81 -0.82
C LEU A 18 -10.73 15.57 -0.25
N ILE A 19 -9.87 15.75 0.76
CA ILE A 19 -9.16 14.66 1.41
C ILE A 19 -10.11 13.88 2.31
N SER A 20 -10.91 14.55 3.16
CA SER A 20 -11.88 13.85 4.00
C SER A 20 -12.91 13.10 3.14
N GLY A 21 -13.39 13.69 2.05
CA GLY A 21 -14.27 13.04 1.08
C GLY A 21 -13.62 11.83 0.41
N TYR A 22 -12.36 11.94 0.01
CA TYR A 22 -11.60 10.83 -0.57
C TYR A 22 -11.40 9.70 0.45
N TYR A 23 -10.98 9.98 1.67
CA TYR A 23 -10.79 8.95 2.70
C TYR A 23 -12.13 8.35 3.18
N ASN A 24 -13.20 9.12 3.29
CA ASN A 24 -14.51 8.60 3.70
C ASN A 24 -15.14 7.72 2.62
N LYS A 25 -15.03 8.10 1.34
CA LYS A 25 -15.62 7.35 0.22
C LYS A 25 -14.72 6.24 -0.31
N ALA A 26 -13.40 6.42 -0.24
CA ALA A 26 -12.42 5.53 -0.85
C ALA A 26 -11.48 4.86 0.17
N GLY A 27 -11.45 5.26 1.45
CA GLY A 27 -10.61 4.68 2.51
C GLY A 27 -9.10 4.67 2.24
N GLY A 28 -8.27 4.82 3.27
CA GLY A 28 -6.82 4.61 3.10
C GLY A 28 -6.47 3.20 2.60
N LEU A 29 -7.35 2.23 2.93
CA LEU A 29 -7.20 0.81 2.65
C LEU A 29 -8.31 0.21 1.76
N ARG A 30 -9.24 0.98 1.14
CA ARG A 30 -10.27 0.27 0.34
C ARG A 30 -9.64 -0.46 -0.84
N GLY A 31 -10.21 -1.62 -1.12
CA GLY A 31 -9.72 -2.59 -2.08
C GLY A 31 -8.62 -3.49 -1.51
N MET A 32 -8.16 -3.24 -0.29
CA MET A 32 -7.12 -4.00 0.39
C MET A 32 -7.69 -4.94 1.45
N GLU A 33 -9.02 -5.05 1.53
CA GLU A 33 -9.73 -6.04 2.34
C GLU A 33 -9.22 -7.46 2.05
N PRO A 34 -8.99 -7.89 0.79
CA PRO A 34 -8.47 -9.23 0.52
C PRO A 34 -7.10 -9.51 1.15
N LEU A 35 -6.20 -8.52 1.17
CA LEU A 35 -4.89 -8.67 1.81
C LEU A 35 -5.02 -8.69 3.34
N SER A 36 -5.89 -7.83 3.88
CA SER A 36 -6.14 -7.80 5.32
C SER A 36 -6.74 -9.11 5.81
N ASP A 37 -7.69 -9.66 5.07
CA ASP A 37 -8.36 -10.92 5.41
C ASP A 37 -7.38 -12.09 5.32
N TYR A 38 -6.51 -12.11 4.30
CA TYR A 38 -5.43 -13.09 4.22
C TYR A 38 -4.49 -13.02 5.43
N LEU A 39 -4.05 -11.82 5.83
CA LEU A 39 -3.20 -11.66 7.01
C LEU A 39 -3.91 -12.06 8.31
N ARG A 40 -5.22 -11.80 8.44
CA ARG A 40 -6.02 -12.28 9.58
C ARG A 40 -6.07 -13.81 9.63
N SER A 41 -6.29 -14.47 8.50
CA SER A 41 -6.24 -15.94 8.43
C SER A 41 -4.87 -16.47 8.81
N ALA A 42 -3.79 -15.88 8.29
CA ALA A 42 -2.43 -16.29 8.64
C ALA A 42 -2.12 -16.15 10.14
N VAL A 43 -2.66 -15.11 10.80
CA VAL A 43 -2.57 -14.95 12.26
C VAL A 43 -3.41 -16.00 12.99
N ALA A 44 -4.64 -16.25 12.54
CA ALA A 44 -5.52 -17.26 13.13
C ALA A 44 -4.92 -18.68 13.05
N ASP A 45 -4.19 -18.97 11.97
CA ASP A 45 -3.50 -20.25 11.73
C ASP A 45 -2.13 -20.33 12.44
N ASN A 46 -1.75 -19.31 13.23
CA ASN A 46 -0.44 -19.17 13.88
C ASN A 46 0.76 -19.16 12.89
N ALA A 47 0.53 -18.89 11.60
CA ALA A 47 1.59 -18.80 10.60
C ALA A 47 2.35 -17.47 10.67
N LEU A 48 1.72 -16.42 11.21
CA LEU A 48 2.30 -15.09 11.44
C LEU A 48 1.85 -14.54 12.78
N GLN A 49 2.73 -13.81 13.46
CA GLN A 49 2.36 -12.99 14.61
C GLN A 49 2.36 -11.51 14.23
N LEU A 50 1.17 -10.89 14.25
CA LEU A 50 0.94 -9.47 13.95
C LEU A 50 0.03 -8.86 15.02
N ASP A 51 0.46 -7.76 15.66
CA ASP A 51 -0.33 -7.10 16.71
C ASP A 51 -1.49 -6.26 16.12
N ASP A 52 -1.27 -5.65 14.96
CA ASP A 52 -2.27 -4.87 14.24
C ASP A 52 -2.24 -5.23 12.75
N VAL A 53 -3.22 -6.03 12.31
CA VAL A 53 -3.33 -6.47 10.92
C VAL A 53 -3.61 -5.31 9.97
N ALA A 54 -4.38 -4.29 10.39
CA ALA A 54 -4.69 -3.16 9.52
C ALA A 54 -3.43 -2.33 9.23
N LEU A 55 -2.64 -2.07 10.27
CA LEU A 55 -1.36 -1.38 10.12
C LEU A 55 -0.36 -2.22 9.31
N ALA A 56 -0.29 -3.54 9.55
CA ALA A 56 0.56 -4.44 8.78
C ALA A 56 0.19 -4.45 7.28
N THR A 57 -1.10 -4.45 6.95
CA THR A 57 -1.58 -4.27 5.56
C THR A 57 -1.06 -2.96 4.96
N GLU A 58 -1.21 -1.84 5.67
CA GLU A 58 -0.75 -0.53 5.19
C GLU A 58 0.76 -0.52 4.93
N GLN A 59 1.54 -1.08 5.85
CA GLN A 59 3.00 -1.18 5.75
C GLN A 59 3.42 -2.04 4.55
N PHE A 60 2.79 -3.20 4.36
CA PHE A 60 3.06 -4.07 3.20
C PHE A 60 2.80 -3.34 1.88
N LEU A 61 1.70 -2.59 1.80
CA LEU A 61 1.38 -1.81 0.59
C LEU A 61 2.42 -0.72 0.31
N HIS A 62 2.99 -0.10 1.34
CA HIS A 62 4.09 0.84 1.16
C HIS A 62 5.36 0.16 0.65
N LEU A 63 5.68 -1.05 1.11
CA LEU A 63 6.79 -1.83 0.57
C LEU A 63 6.62 -2.15 -0.92
N VAL A 64 5.40 -2.48 -1.35
CA VAL A 64 5.10 -2.80 -2.76
C VAL A 64 5.03 -1.54 -3.64
N LEU A 65 4.32 -0.50 -3.18
CA LEU A 65 3.91 0.61 -4.04
C LEU A 65 4.65 1.91 -3.80
N GLY A 66 5.29 2.10 -2.64
CA GLY A 66 5.84 3.38 -2.20
C GLY A 66 6.81 4.00 -3.21
N GLY A 67 7.86 3.26 -3.57
CA GLY A 67 8.84 3.74 -4.55
C GLY A 67 8.27 3.95 -5.95
N VAL A 68 7.32 3.10 -6.39
CA VAL A 68 6.66 3.24 -7.70
C VAL A 68 5.78 4.49 -7.73
N ARG A 69 4.97 4.69 -6.69
CA ARG A 69 4.09 5.85 -6.55
C ARG A 69 4.89 7.14 -6.46
N ALA A 70 5.95 7.19 -5.65
CA ALA A 70 6.82 8.36 -5.54
C ALA A 70 7.37 8.80 -6.90
N ARG A 71 7.98 7.89 -7.67
CA ARG A 71 8.55 8.21 -9.00
C ARG A 71 7.50 8.66 -10.01
N LEU A 72 6.32 8.04 -10.00
CA LEU A 72 5.22 8.43 -10.89
C LEU A 72 4.61 9.77 -10.48
N LEU A 73 4.41 10.03 -9.19
CA LEU A 73 3.82 11.27 -8.68
C LEU A 73 4.74 12.47 -8.96
N LEU A 74 6.03 12.33 -8.67
CA LEU A 74 7.05 13.37 -8.92
C LEU A 74 7.40 13.54 -10.41
N GLY A 75 6.91 12.66 -11.28
CA GLY A 75 7.22 12.73 -12.71
C GLY A 75 8.63 12.30 -13.08
N ALA A 76 9.40 11.75 -12.14
CA ALA A 76 10.71 11.15 -12.38
C ALA A 76 10.65 9.98 -13.39
N THR A 77 9.48 9.38 -13.55
CA THR A 77 9.18 8.51 -14.69
C THR A 77 7.71 8.61 -15.09
N ARG A 78 7.42 8.36 -16.37
CA ARG A 78 6.06 8.15 -16.88
C ARG A 78 5.73 6.68 -17.09
N ARG A 79 6.75 5.80 -17.04
CA ARG A 79 6.62 4.38 -17.35
C ARG A 79 6.18 3.62 -16.10
N ARG A 80 5.13 2.80 -16.23
CA ARG A 80 4.74 1.84 -15.19
C ARG A 80 5.67 0.62 -15.23
N PRO A 81 5.92 -0.04 -14.08
CA PRO A 81 6.71 -1.27 -14.07
C PRO A 81 6.11 -2.35 -14.97
N GLY A 82 6.95 -2.97 -15.79
CA GLY A 82 6.61 -4.15 -16.60
C GLY A 82 6.44 -5.40 -15.73
N ALA A 83 6.05 -6.52 -16.34
CA ALA A 83 5.73 -7.75 -15.59
C ALA A 83 6.91 -8.25 -14.72
N SER A 84 8.11 -8.33 -15.30
CA SER A 84 9.32 -8.76 -14.58
C SER A 84 9.65 -7.85 -13.38
N GLU A 85 9.54 -6.53 -13.56
CA GLU A 85 9.77 -5.57 -12.48
C GLU A 85 8.72 -5.67 -11.38
N ARG A 86 7.44 -5.85 -11.73
CA ARG A 86 6.38 -6.08 -10.75
C ARG A 86 6.64 -7.33 -9.92
N ASN A 87 7.05 -8.43 -10.57
CA ASN A 87 7.39 -9.67 -9.88
C ASN A 87 8.56 -9.49 -8.93
N ARG A 88 9.60 -8.77 -9.35
CA ARG A 88 10.75 -8.46 -8.50
C ARG A 88 10.34 -7.61 -7.29
N ILE A 89 9.56 -6.56 -7.50
CA ILE A 89 9.06 -5.68 -6.43
C ILE A 89 8.23 -6.48 -5.42
N ALA A 90 7.29 -7.29 -5.88
CA ALA A 90 6.44 -8.10 -5.01
C ALA A 90 7.27 -9.10 -4.19
N ARG A 91 8.23 -9.80 -4.81
CA ARG A 91 9.10 -10.76 -4.13
C ARG A 91 9.94 -10.09 -3.04
N GLU A 92 10.55 -8.94 -3.32
CA GLU A 92 11.34 -8.22 -2.31
C GLU A 92 10.48 -7.65 -1.19
N ALA A 93 9.29 -7.13 -1.50
CA ALA A 93 8.36 -6.66 -0.48
C ALA A 93 7.94 -7.79 0.47
N VAL A 94 7.60 -8.97 -0.06
CA VAL A 94 7.29 -10.17 0.74
C VAL A 94 8.48 -10.58 1.60
N ARG A 95 9.68 -10.65 1.03
CA ARG A 95 10.90 -11.02 1.78
C ARG A 95 11.15 -10.08 2.96
N ILE A 96 11.05 -8.77 2.74
CA ILE A 96 11.26 -7.76 3.79
C ILE A 96 10.15 -7.81 4.83
N PHE A 97 8.89 -7.91 4.39
CA PHE A 97 7.74 -7.97 5.29
C PHE A 97 7.83 -9.18 6.21
N LEU A 98 8.05 -10.38 5.66
CA LEU A 98 8.15 -11.61 6.44
C LEU A 98 9.36 -11.62 7.38
N ALA A 99 10.47 -10.97 7.01
CA ALA A 99 11.63 -10.83 7.91
C ALA A 99 11.34 -9.89 9.10
N GLY A 100 10.40 -8.95 8.95
CA GLY A 100 9.93 -8.07 10.02
C GLY A 100 8.81 -8.68 10.87
N CYS A 101 8.05 -9.63 10.31
CA CYS A 101 7.08 -10.42 11.06
C CYS A 101 7.81 -11.45 11.94
N LYS A 102 7.30 -11.69 13.16
CA LYS A 102 7.68 -12.89 13.89
C LYS A 102 6.96 -14.06 13.24
N VAL A 103 7.74 -15.01 12.73
CA VAL A 103 7.24 -16.33 12.31
C VAL A 103 7.31 -17.22 13.53
N LEU A 104 6.17 -17.83 13.90
CA LEU A 104 6.08 -18.78 15.01
C LEU A 104 6.58 -20.17 14.59
#